data_AF-A0A9E6JJX2-F1
#
_entry.id   AF-A0A9E6JJX2-F1
#
_cell.length_a   1.000
_cell.length_b   1.000
_cell.length_c   1.000
_cell.angle_alpha   90.00
_cell.angle_beta   90.00
_cell.angle_gamma   90.00
#
_symmetry.space_group_name_H-M   'P 1'
#
loop_
_entity.id
_entity.type
_entity.pdbx_description
1 polymer ?
#
loop_
_entity_poly.entity_id
_entity_poly.type
_entity_poly.pdbx_seq_one_letter_code
_entity_poly.pdbx_strand_id
1 'polypeptide(L)' 'MLKEAAGAVGTALVFSPIGMPIVVHGFAGLLVGAAGLHVVNLFLNDIKTAVEDRDQDIRRSGIEQEPNR' A
#
# COMPACT_ATOMS: atom_id res chain seq x y z
N MET A 1 18.90 8.27 32.90
CA MET A 1 20.21 8.25 32.21
C MET A 1 20.14 7.65 30.81
N LEU A 2 19.90 6.35 30.60
CA LEU A 2 19.98 5.74 29.24
C LEU A 2 18.93 6.29 28.24
N LYS A 3 17.71 6.57 28.70
CA LYS A 3 16.64 7.16 27.88
C LYS A 3 16.93 8.62 27.50
N GLU A 4 17.55 9.38 28.41
CA GLU A 4 17.96 10.77 28.16
C GLU A 4 19.16 10.82 27.21
N ALA A 5 20.11 9.90 27.35
CA ALA A 5 21.24 9.76 26.43
C ALA A 5 20.77 9.33 25.03
N ALA A 6 19.86 8.36 24.93
CA ALA A 6 19.27 7.94 23.66
C ALA A 6 18.48 9.09 22.99
N GLY A 7 17.73 9.87 23.77
CA GLY A 7 17.03 11.05 23.27
C GLY A 7 17.98 12.15 22.79
N ALA A 8 19.06 12.41 23.52
CA ALA A 8 20.07 13.41 23.15
C ALA A 8 20.86 13.00 21.91
N VAL A 9 21.27 11.73 21.79
CA VAL A 9 22.01 11.22 20.62
C VAL A 9 21.10 11.16 19.39
N GLY A 10 19.84 10.74 19.56
CA GLY A 10 18.86 10.71 18.46
C GLY A 10 18.54 12.10 17.92
N THR A 11 18.35 13.09 18.80
CA THR A 11 18.12 14.48 18.39
C THR A 11 19.39 15.10 17.77
N ALA A 12 20.56 14.87 18.34
CA ALA A 12 21.82 15.33 17.74
C ALA A 12 22.06 14.74 16.34
N LEU A 13 21.70 13.47 16.11
CA LEU A 13 21.76 12.85 14.79
C LEU A 13 20.79 13.50 13.81
N VAL A 14 19.51 13.67 14.19
CA VAL A 14 18.48 14.29 13.34
C VAL A 14 18.82 15.74 12.98
N PHE A 15 19.44 16.50 13.89
CA PHE A 15 19.87 17.88 13.66
C PHE A 15 21.29 18.01 13.09
N SER A 16 22.00 16.90 12.87
CA SER A 16 23.30 16.92 12.21
C SER A 16 23.14 17.15 10.70
N PRO A 17 24.12 17.79 10.04
CA PRO A 17 24.09 18.02 8.59
C PRO A 17 23.92 16.74 7.75
N ILE A 18 24.27 15.57 8.31
CA ILE A 18 24.19 14.27 7.64
C ILE A 18 22.90 13.53 8.01
N GLY A 19 22.45 13.60 9.27
CA GLY A 19 21.25 12.88 9.70
C GLY A 19 19.94 13.55 9.30
N MET A 20 19.90 14.89 9.19
CA MET A 20 18.72 15.61 8.71
C MET A 20 18.26 15.16 7.32
N PRO A 21 19.13 15.08 6.28
CA PRO A 21 18.70 14.58 4.99
C PRO A 21 18.28 13.10 5.04
N ILE A 22 18.92 12.24 5.83
CA ILE A 22 18.53 10.83 5.96
C ILE A 22 17.15 10.69 6.58
N VAL A 23 16.86 11.44 7.65
CA VAL A 23 15.56 11.42 8.32
C VAL A 23 14.46 11.97 7.40
N VAL A 24 14.72 13.10 6.73
CA VAL A 24 13.76 13.73 5.82
C VAL A 24 13.49 12.84 4.60
N HIS A 25 14.53 12.31 3.94
CA HIS A 25 14.35 11.42 2.79
C HIS A 25 13.73 10.07 3.20
N GLY A 26 14.11 9.53 4.35
CA GLY A 26 13.52 8.30 4.88
C GLY A 26 12.04 8.47 5.19
N PHE A 27 11.64 9.58 5.81
CA PHE A 27 10.24 9.87 6.10
C PHE A 27 9.43 10.14 4.83
N ALA A 28 9.98 10.91 3.89
CA ALA A 28 9.36 11.14 2.58
C ALA A 28 9.17 9.82 1.81
N GLY A 29 10.18 8.94 1.80
CA GLY A 29 10.10 7.63 1.19
C GLY A 29 9.03 6.74 1.82
N LEU A 30 8.88 6.78 3.14
CA LEU A 30 7.82 6.06 3.85
C LEU A 30 6.43 6.59 3.48
N LEU A 31 6.25 7.92 3.45
CA LEU A 31 4.98 8.54 3.07
C LEU A 31 4.60 8.24 1.62
N VAL A 32 5.56 8.35 0.69
CA VAL A 32 5.35 8.02 -0.73
C VAL A 32 5.07 6.53 -0.91
N GLY A 33 5.80 5.66 -0.19
CA GLY A 33 5.54 4.22 -0.19
C GLY A 33 4.15 3.86 0.31
N ALA A 34 3.70 4.49 1.40
CA ALA A 34 2.36 4.29 1.95
C ALA A 34 1.26 4.77 1.00
N ALA A 35 1.44 5.94 0.38
CA ALA A 35 0.52 6.46 -0.62
C ALA A 35 0.46 5.55 -1.86
N GLY A 36 1.62 5.08 -2.35
CA GLY A 36 1.70 4.13 -3.46
C GLY A 36 0.99 2.81 -3.16
N LEU A 37 1.17 2.26 -1.95
CA LEU A 37 0.50 1.05 -1.52
C LEU A 37 -1.03 1.21 -1.48
N HIS A 38 -1.51 2.39 -1.08
CA HIS A 38 -2.94 2.70 -1.09
C HIS A 38 -3.53 2.69 -2.52
N VAL A 39 -2.83 3.29 -3.48
CA VAL A 39 -3.25 3.30 -4.89
C VAL A 39 -3.28 1.89 -5.48
N VAL A 40 -2.25 1.07 -5.19
CA VAL A 40 -2.20 -0.33 -5.62
C VAL A 40 -3.37 -1.12 -5.06
N ASN A 41 -3.75 -0.89 -3.80
CA ASN A 41 -4.89 -1.56 -3.18
C ASN A 41 -6.23 -1.21 -3.85
N LEU A 42 -6.41 0.06 -4.27
CA LEU A 42 -7.60 0.46 -5.04
C LEU A 42 -7.65 -0.24 -6.40
N PHE A 43 -6.52 -0.28 -7.11
CA PHE A 43 -6.45 -0.92 -8.41
C PHE A 43 -6.71 -2.44 -8.35
N LEU A 44 -6.20 -3.12 -7.33
CA LEU A 44 -6.46 -4.54 -7.08
C LEU A 44 -7.95 -4.81 -6.82
N ASN A 45 -8.63 -3.93 -6.09
CA ASN A 45 -10.06 -4.07 -5.85
C ASN A 45 -10.87 -3.91 -7.14
N ASP A 46 -10.54 -2.93 -7.98
CA ASP A 46 -11.21 -2.75 -9.28
C ASP A 46 -11.03 -3.97 -10.19
N ILE A 47 -9.82 -4.53 -10.25
CA ILE A 47 -9.55 -5.76 -11.00
C ILE A 47 -10.37 -6.92 -10.43
N LYS A 48 -10.38 -7.08 -9.11
CA LYS A 48 -11.12 -8.16 -8.46
C LYS A 48 -12.62 -8.09 -8.78
N THR A 49 -13.20 -6.90 -8.71
CA THR A 49 -14.61 -6.69 -9.08
C THR A 49 -14.86 -7.00 -10.55
N ALA A 50 -13.99 -6.57 -11.47
CA ALA A 50 -14.13 -6.87 -12.89
C ALA A 50 -13.97 -8.36 -13.23
N VAL A 51 -13.10 -9.07 -12.51
CA VAL A 51 -12.94 -10.53 -12.66
C VAL A 51 -14.16 -11.27 -12.12
N GLU A 52 -14.70 -10.83 -10.98
CA GLU A 52 -15.88 -11.45 -10.37
C GLU A 52 -17.13 -11.24 -11.23
N ASP A 53 -17.31 -10.07 -11.82
CA ASP A 53 -18.40 -9.78 -12.77
C ASP A 53 -18.31 -10.66 -14.03
N ARG A 54 -17.09 -10.88 -14.56
CA ARG A 54 -16.88 -11.80 -15.69
C ARG A 54 -17.15 -13.26 -15.34
N ASP A 55 -16.76 -13.73 -14.15
CA ASP A 55 -17.03 -15.12 -13.73
C ASP A 55 -18.54 -15.37 -13.58
N GLN A 56 -19.28 -14.38 -13.07
CA GLN A 56 -20.74 -14.44 -12.99
C GLN A 56 -21.41 -14.48 -14.36
N ASP A 57 -20.94 -13.70 -15.33
CA ASP A 57 -21.50 -13.71 -16.68
C ASP A 57 -21.25 -15.06 -17.40
N ILE A 58 -20.07 -15.66 -17.22
CA ILE A 58 -19.77 -17.01 -17.74
C ILE A 58 -20.65 -18.08 -17.06
N ARG A 59 -20.85 -18.00 -15.74
CA ARG A 59 -21.77 -18.92 -15.03
C ARG A 59 -23.21 -18.74 -15.50
N ARG A 60 -23.66 -17.50 -15.68
CA ARG A 60 -25.04 -17.20 -16.09
C ARG A 60 -25.32 -17.69 -17.51
N SER A 61 -24.40 -17.44 -18.45
CA SER A 61 -24.49 -17.93 -19.83
C SER A 61 -24.40 -19.46 -19.94
N GLY A 62 -23.68 -20.13 -19.03
CA GLY A 62 -23.66 -21.59 -18.93
C GLY A 62 -24.97 -22.21 -18.43
N ILE A 63 -25.71 -21.52 -17.54
CA ILE A 63 -27.01 -21.98 -17.02
C ILE A 63 -28.14 -21.70 -18.03
N GLU A 64 -28.03 -20.63 -18.81
CA GLU A 64 -29.02 -20.25 -19.83
C GLU A 64 -28.91 -21.10 -21.12
N GLN A 65 -27.79 -21.81 -21.31
CA GLN A 65 -27.60 -22.79 -22.39
C GLN A 65 -28.10 -24.21 -22.08
N GLU A 66 -28.77 -24.43 -20.95
CA GLU A 66 -29.57 -25.64 -20.72
C GLU A 66 -31.08 -25.36 -20.89
N PRO A 67 -31.58 -24.95 -22.08
CA PRO A 67 -32.99 -25.06 -22.38
C PRO A 67 -33.27 -26.49 -22.87
N ASN A 68 -33.81 -27.28 -21.96
CA ASN A 68 -34.88 -28.23 -22.27
C ASN A 68 -34.60 -29.21 -23.43
N ARG A 69 -33.93 -30.31 -23.13
CA ARG A 69 -34.09 -31.57 -23.86
C ARG A 69 -34.80 -32.60 -22.99
#